data_AF-A0A3P1Y881-F1
#
_entry.id   AF-A0A3P1Y881-F1
#
_cell.length_a   1.000
_cell.length_b   1.000
_cell.length_c   1.000
_cell.angle_alpha   90.00
_cell.angle_beta   90.00
_cell.angle_gamma   90.00
#
_symmetry.space_group_name_H-M   'P 1'
#
loop_
_entity.id
_entity.type
_entity.pdbx_description
1 polymer ?
#
loop_
_entity_poly.entity_id
_entity_poly.type
_entity_poly.pdbx_seq_one_letter_code
_entity_poly.pdbx_strand_id
1 'polypeptide(L)'
;MLVFFKKKFNGVFFIILVIFLAVGVFSRYIYFRDYERLFLDIQTDTKIFQITSYFDQIEREGDSLIDATFHLHNDVNISAALRHRLSKSPFISAVGWVAKDGRFFYYENSNGESYYQKKPNDLLLTSKGTPVTTTRYVARERPWYNLPDKTQKKWSGIYNCHGFPGRKCLS
;
A
#
# COMPACT_ATOMS: atom_id res chain seq x y z
N MET A 1 59.82 -51.62 -6.18
CA MET A 1 59.42 -50.46 -7.01
C MET A 1 57.91 -50.42 -7.33
N LEU A 2 57.24 -51.56 -7.54
CA LEU A 2 55.79 -51.62 -7.86
C LEU A 2 54.81 -51.23 -6.72
N VAL A 3 55.19 -51.41 -5.45
CA VAL A 3 54.31 -51.08 -4.30
C VAL A 3 54.18 -49.56 -4.09
N PHE A 4 55.22 -48.80 -4.43
CA PHE A 4 55.25 -47.33 -4.28
C PHE A 4 54.35 -46.63 -5.31
N PHE A 5 54.27 -47.17 -6.53
CA PHE A 5 53.41 -46.64 -7.59
C PHE A 5 51.92 -46.81 -7.28
N LYS A 6 51.51 -47.95 -6.69
CA LYS A 6 50.11 -48.24 -6.36
C LYS A 6 49.54 -47.30 -5.29
N LYS A 7 50.35 -46.91 -4.29
CA LYS A 7 49.97 -45.97 -3.23
C LYS A 7 49.85 -44.52 -3.73
N LYS A 8 50.73 -44.13 -4.66
CA LYS A 8 50.75 -42.79 -5.28
C LYS A 8 49.59 -42.60 -6.27
N PHE A 9 49.22 -43.65 -7.01
CA PHE A 9 48.06 -43.64 -7.93
C PHE A 9 46.73 -43.50 -7.20
N ASN A 10 46.57 -44.18 -6.05
CA ASN A 10 45.39 -44.03 -5.20
C ASN A 10 45.26 -42.62 -4.61
N GLY A 11 46.37 -41.98 -4.24
CA GLY A 11 46.35 -40.61 -3.71
C GLY A 11 45.92 -39.56 -4.76
N VAL A 12 46.43 -39.66 -5.98
CA VAL A 12 46.06 -38.76 -7.09
C VAL A 12 44.58 -38.94 -7.47
N PHE A 13 44.11 -40.19 -7.53
CA PHE A 13 42.70 -40.48 -7.80
C PHE A 13 41.77 -39.92 -6.72
N PHE A 14 42.16 -40.04 -5.44
CA PHE A 14 41.39 -39.48 -4.32
C PHE A 14 41.31 -37.95 -4.38
N ILE A 15 42.41 -37.28 -4.74
CA ILE A 15 42.44 -35.81 -4.91
C ILE A 15 41.49 -35.37 -6.02
N ILE A 16 41.50 -36.05 -7.17
CA ILE A 16 40.59 -35.75 -8.29
C ILE A 16 39.13 -35.94 -7.88
N LEU A 17 38.82 -37.02 -7.14
CA LEU A 17 37.47 -37.29 -6.64
C LEU A 17 36.97 -36.19 -5.69
N VAL A 18 37.83 -35.72 -4.78
CA VAL A 18 37.51 -34.64 -3.84
C VAL A 18 37.27 -33.32 -4.58
N ILE A 19 38.06 -33.01 -5.60
CA ILE A 19 37.85 -31.83 -6.45
C ILE A 19 36.50 -31.94 -7.18
N PHE A 20 36.16 -33.11 -7.71
CA PHE A 20 34.88 -33.32 -8.40
C PHE A 20 33.68 -33.16 -7.47
N LEU A 21 33.77 -33.69 -6.25
CA LEU A 21 32.76 -33.51 -5.21
C LEU A 21 32.65 -32.03 -4.79
N ALA A 22 33.78 -31.35 -4.62
CA ALA A 22 33.81 -29.93 -4.29
C ALA A 22 33.14 -29.09 -5.38
N VAL A 23 33.45 -29.33 -6.66
CA VAL A 23 32.82 -28.66 -7.81
C VAL A 23 31.32 -28.96 -7.88
N GLY A 24 30.90 -30.19 -7.59
CA GLY A 24 29.49 -30.57 -7.54
C GLY A 24 28.72 -29.84 -6.44
N VAL A 25 29.29 -29.73 -5.24
CA VAL A 25 28.70 -28.99 -4.12
C VAL A 25 28.68 -27.49 -4.41
N PHE A 26 29.77 -26.93 -4.95
CA PHE A 26 29.86 -25.51 -5.28
C PHE A 26 28.87 -25.12 -6.39
N SER A 27 28.74 -25.96 -7.42
CA SER A 27 27.77 -25.75 -8.50
C SER A 27 26.33 -25.80 -7.98
N ARG A 28 25.99 -26.77 -7.11
CA ARG A 28 24.67 -26.83 -6.47
C ARG A 28 24.40 -25.62 -5.58
N TYR A 29 25.40 -25.16 -4.84
CA TYR A 29 25.29 -23.99 -3.98
C TYR A 29 25.01 -22.72 -4.78
N ILE A 30 25.75 -22.48 -5.88
CA ILE A 30 25.52 -21.33 -6.77
C ILE A 30 24.12 -21.41 -7.38
N TYR A 31 23.73 -22.57 -7.89
CA TYR A 31 22.39 -22.78 -8.46
C TYR A 31 21.27 -22.48 -7.45
N PHE A 32 21.40 -22.99 -6.22
CA PHE A 32 20.42 -22.76 -5.17
C PHE A 32 20.34 -21.28 -4.76
N ARG A 33 21.49 -20.61 -4.60
CA ARG A 33 21.56 -19.19 -4.26
C ARG A 33 20.93 -18.30 -5.34
N ASP A 34 21.20 -18.58 -6.61
CA ASP A 34 20.65 -17.80 -7.72
C ASP A 34 19.15 -18.06 -7.89
N TYR A 35 18.68 -19.29 -7.61
CA TYR A 35 17.26 -19.63 -7.58
C TYR A 35 16.50 -18.90 -6.45
N GLU A 36 17.06 -18.84 -5.23
CA GLU A 36 16.46 -18.07 -4.12
C GLU A 36 16.35 -16.58 -4.45
N ARG A 37 17.38 -15.99 -5.07
CA ARG A 37 17.34 -14.57 -5.49
C ARG A 37 16.24 -14.32 -6.51
N LEU A 38 16.13 -15.14 -7.55
CA LEU A 38 15.07 -15.06 -8.55
C LEU A 38 13.67 -15.21 -7.92
N PHE A 39 13.51 -16.16 -6.99
CA PHE A 39 12.24 -16.37 -6.31
C PHE A 39 11.84 -15.18 -5.43
N LEU A 40 12.79 -14.59 -4.71
CA LEU A 40 12.57 -13.39 -3.90
C LEU A 40 12.20 -12.19 -4.78
N ASP A 41 12.87 -12.01 -5.92
CA ASP A 41 12.61 -10.92 -6.88
C ASP A 41 11.20 -11.03 -7.50
N ILE A 42 10.81 -12.23 -7.93
CA ILE A 42 9.46 -12.51 -8.43
C ILE A 42 8.40 -12.29 -7.33
N GLN A 43 8.67 -12.69 -6.09
CA GLN A 43 7.75 -12.42 -4.98
C GLN A 43 7.64 -10.93 -4.66
N THR A 44 8.73 -10.16 -4.75
CA THR A 44 8.68 -8.71 -4.55
C THR A 44 7.92 -8.03 -5.68
N ASP A 45 8.16 -8.41 -6.93
CA ASP A 45 7.47 -7.85 -8.09
C ASP A 45 5.97 -8.14 -8.08
N THR A 46 5.57 -9.36 -7.75
CA THR A 46 4.15 -9.72 -7.65
C THR A 46 3.44 -8.96 -6.52
N LYS A 47 4.09 -8.77 -5.37
CA LYS A 47 3.56 -7.96 -4.27
C LYS A 47 3.46 -6.48 -4.66
N ILE A 48 4.47 -5.92 -5.32
CA ILE A 48 4.47 -4.53 -5.82
C ILE A 48 3.35 -4.35 -6.85
N PHE A 49 3.16 -5.30 -7.77
CA PHE A 49 2.09 -5.27 -8.76
C PHE A 49 0.70 -5.31 -8.12
N GLN A 50 0.48 -6.15 -7.11
CA GLN A 50 -0.80 -6.18 -6.38
C GLN A 50 -1.09 -4.87 -5.65
N ILE A 51 -0.07 -4.27 -5.03
CA ILE A 51 -0.19 -3.00 -4.30
C ILE A 51 -0.50 -1.84 -5.27
N THR A 52 0.23 -1.74 -6.39
CA THR A 52 0.00 -0.72 -7.41
C THR A 52 -1.39 -0.84 -8.04
N SER A 53 -1.82 -2.06 -8.37
CA SER A 53 -3.17 -2.30 -8.88
C SER A 53 -4.26 -1.91 -7.86
N TYR A 54 -4.03 -2.07 -6.56
CA TYR A 54 -4.96 -1.64 -5.52
C TYR A 54 -5.07 -0.11 -5.44
N PHE A 55 -3.93 0.60 -5.51
CA PHE A 55 -3.93 2.06 -5.51
C PHE A 55 -4.61 2.64 -6.76
N ASP A 56 -4.37 2.07 -7.94
CA ASP A 56 -5.06 2.47 -9.17
C ASP A 56 -6.59 2.33 -9.05
N GLN A 57 -7.08 1.27 -8.39
CA GLN A 57 -8.51 1.09 -8.15
C GLN A 57 -9.09 2.16 -7.24
N ILE A 58 -8.37 2.53 -6.17
CA ILE A 58 -8.82 3.61 -5.29
C ILE A 58 -8.81 4.96 -6.02
N GLU A 59 -7.80 5.25 -6.83
CA GLU A 59 -7.76 6.51 -7.59
C GLU A 59 -8.94 6.61 -8.55
N ARG A 60 -9.25 5.53 -9.29
CA ARG A 60 -10.41 5.50 -10.19
C ARG A 60 -11.73 5.70 -9.46
N GLU A 61 -11.89 5.11 -8.28
CA GLU A 61 -13.08 5.35 -7.47
C GLU A 61 -13.12 6.76 -6.90
N GLY A 62 -11.99 7.32 -6.49
CA GLY A 62 -11.86 8.70 -6.04
C GLY A 62 -12.32 9.68 -7.12
N ASP A 63 -11.85 9.51 -8.35
CA ASP A 63 -12.28 10.30 -9.51
C ASP A 63 -13.78 10.12 -9.76
N SER A 64 -14.27 8.87 -9.74
CA SER A 64 -15.70 8.60 -9.92
C SER A 64 -16.58 9.26 -8.85
N LEU A 65 -16.10 9.35 -7.60
CA LEU A 65 -16.78 10.04 -6.50
C LEU A 65 -16.79 11.56 -6.72
N ILE A 66 -15.68 12.13 -7.19
CA ILE A 66 -15.59 13.55 -7.54
C ILE A 66 -16.59 13.87 -8.67
N ASP A 67 -16.57 13.10 -9.75
CA ASP A 67 -17.46 13.31 -10.89
C ASP A 67 -18.94 13.16 -10.51
N ALA A 68 -19.27 12.14 -9.70
CA ALA A 68 -20.64 11.92 -9.22
C ALA A 68 -21.16 13.05 -8.32
N THR A 69 -20.25 13.74 -7.62
CA THR A 69 -20.62 14.84 -6.71
C THR A 69 -20.48 16.23 -7.35
N PHE A 70 -19.83 16.34 -8.51
CA PHE A 70 -19.51 17.62 -9.16
C PHE A 70 -20.74 18.49 -9.44
N HIS A 71 -21.85 17.88 -9.87
CA HIS A 71 -23.10 18.59 -10.15
C HIS A 71 -24.02 18.75 -8.94
N LEU A 72 -23.68 18.15 -7.79
CA LEU A 72 -24.49 18.20 -6.59
C LEU A 72 -24.16 19.45 -5.78
N HIS A 73 -25.20 20.25 -5.52
CA HIS A 73 -25.06 21.53 -4.81
C HIS A 73 -25.51 21.46 -3.34
N ASN A 74 -26.23 20.41 -2.97
CA ASN A 74 -26.78 20.23 -1.62
C ASN A 74 -25.98 19.16 -0.88
N ASP A 75 -25.50 19.49 0.32
CA ASP A 75 -24.80 18.59 1.25
C ASP A 75 -25.55 17.27 1.45
N VAL A 76 -26.88 17.29 1.50
CA VAL A 76 -27.72 16.09 1.67
C VAL A 76 -27.56 15.15 0.47
N ASN A 77 -27.58 15.70 -0.75
CA ASN A 77 -27.46 14.93 -1.97
C ASN A 77 -26.02 14.40 -2.14
N ILE A 78 -25.02 15.24 -1.83
CA ILE A 78 -23.60 14.83 -1.81
C ILE A 78 -23.42 13.67 -0.83
N SER A 79 -23.90 13.81 0.41
CA SER A 79 -23.84 12.78 1.44
C SER A 79 -24.50 11.47 1.00
N ALA A 80 -25.68 11.55 0.38
CA ALA A 80 -26.40 10.38 -0.11
C ALA A 80 -25.66 9.68 -1.26
N ALA A 81 -25.13 10.44 -2.22
CA ALA A 81 -24.34 9.91 -3.33
C ALA A 81 -23.06 9.22 -2.84
N LEU A 82 -22.32 9.86 -1.93
CA LEU A 82 -21.10 9.29 -1.34
C LEU A 82 -21.39 8.01 -0.57
N ARG A 83 -22.44 7.98 0.27
CA ARG A 83 -22.84 6.77 1.01
C ARG A 83 -23.26 5.63 0.07
N HIS A 84 -24.03 5.93 -0.97
CA HIS A 84 -24.47 4.93 -1.94
C HIS A 84 -23.31 4.38 -2.77
N ARG A 85 -22.31 5.20 -3.11
CA ARG A 85 -21.11 4.72 -3.80
C ARG A 85 -20.22 3.91 -2.85
N LEU A 86 -20.03 4.38 -1.62
CA LEU A 86 -19.27 3.68 -0.58
C LEU A 86 -19.81 2.27 -0.33
N SER A 87 -21.13 2.09 -0.24
CA SER A 87 -21.73 0.77 -0.04
C SER A 87 -21.53 -0.19 -1.24
N LYS A 88 -21.20 0.34 -2.42
CA LYS A 88 -20.91 -0.41 -3.64
C LYS A 88 -19.43 -0.66 -3.89
N SER A 89 -18.55 -0.04 -3.10
CA SER A 89 -17.08 -0.12 -3.26
C SER A 89 -16.48 -0.92 -2.10
N PRO A 90 -16.41 -2.26 -2.18
CA PRO A 90 -16.02 -3.13 -1.06
C PRO A 90 -14.58 -2.94 -0.57
N PHE A 91 -13.72 -2.31 -1.38
CA PHE A 91 -12.32 -2.03 -1.06
C PHE A 91 -12.09 -0.66 -0.43
N ILE A 92 -13.14 0.18 -0.34
CA ILE A 92 -13.10 1.47 0.34
C ILE A 92 -13.73 1.29 1.72
N SER A 93 -12.94 1.51 2.77
CA SER A 93 -13.39 1.39 4.16
C SER A 93 -14.18 2.61 4.63
N ALA A 94 -13.82 3.81 4.15
CA ALA A 94 -14.47 5.04 4.52
C ALA A 94 -14.22 6.17 3.51
N VAL A 95 -15.10 7.16 3.51
CA VAL A 95 -14.98 8.39 2.71
C VAL A 95 -15.26 9.60 3.58
N GLY A 96 -14.38 10.60 3.50
CA GLY A 96 -14.58 11.91 4.11
C GLY A 96 -14.61 13.02 3.06
N TRP A 97 -15.37 14.08 3.33
CA TRP A 97 -15.42 15.27 2.47
C TRP A 97 -15.54 16.56 3.29
N VAL A 98 -15.13 17.66 2.70
CA VAL A 98 -15.21 19.00 3.29
C VAL A 98 -16.16 19.85 2.45
N ALA A 99 -17.21 20.37 3.08
CA ALA A 99 -18.15 21.28 2.43
C ALA A 99 -17.51 22.64 2.13
N LYS A 100 -18.15 23.41 1.25
CA LYS A 100 -17.67 24.74 0.85
C LYS A 100 -17.53 25.70 2.04
N ASP A 101 -18.35 25.53 3.06
CA ASP A 101 -18.31 26.32 4.30
C ASP A 101 -17.24 25.85 5.30
N GLY A 102 -16.52 24.76 4.99
CA GLY A 102 -15.45 24.20 5.81
C GLY A 102 -15.89 23.13 6.81
N ARG A 103 -17.16 22.71 6.82
CA ARG A 103 -17.61 21.57 7.63
C ARG A 103 -17.09 20.25 7.08
N PHE A 104 -16.66 19.37 7.97
CA PHE A 104 -16.22 18.02 7.64
C PHE A 104 -17.32 16.99 7.88
N PHE A 105 -17.37 16.02 6.97
CA PHE A 105 -18.25 14.87 7.00
C PHE A 105 -17.46 13.61 6.70
N TYR A 106 -17.83 12.49 7.31
CA TYR A 106 -17.16 11.21 7.14
C TYR A 106 -18.14 10.04 7.29
N TYR A 107 -17.95 9.00 6.49
CA TYR A 107 -18.80 7.82 6.44
C TYR A 107 -17.94 6.55 6.39
N GLU A 108 -18.25 5.58 7.26
CA GLU A 108 -17.61 4.27 7.26
C GLU A 108 -18.50 3.22 6.61
N ASN A 109 -17.88 2.32 5.86
CA ASN A 109 -18.54 1.18 5.24
C ASN A 109 -18.67 0.00 6.23
N SER A 110 -17.69 -0.18 7.12
CA SER A 110 -17.60 -1.30 8.07
C SER A 110 -18.79 -1.38 9.03
N ASN A 111 -19.10 -0.25 9.68
CA ASN A 111 -20.07 -0.20 10.78
C ASN A 111 -21.27 0.69 10.48
N GLY A 112 -21.32 1.29 9.29
CA GLY A 112 -22.33 2.31 8.92
C GLY A 112 -22.23 3.58 9.78
N GLU A 113 -21.15 3.75 10.54
CA GLU A 113 -20.93 4.94 11.35
C GLU A 113 -20.68 6.14 10.46
N SER A 114 -21.13 7.30 10.94
CA SER A 114 -20.87 8.55 10.25
C SER A 114 -20.62 9.66 11.25
N TYR A 115 -19.75 10.57 10.82
CA TYR A 115 -19.33 11.70 11.61
C TYR A 115 -19.58 12.99 10.85
N TYR A 116 -20.01 14.03 11.54
CA TYR A 116 -20.32 15.32 10.93
C TYR A 116 -20.03 16.49 11.87
N GLN A 117 -19.89 17.68 11.29
CA GLN A 117 -19.82 18.93 12.03
C GLN A 117 -21.09 19.75 11.83
N LYS A 118 -21.59 20.39 12.91
CA LYS A 118 -22.70 21.35 12.82
C LYS A 118 -22.25 22.70 12.27
N LYS A 119 -21.02 23.11 12.60
CA LYS A 119 -20.37 24.35 12.16
C LYS A 119 -18.91 24.07 11.80
N PRO A 120 -18.29 24.85 10.90
CA PRO A 120 -16.87 24.69 10.61
C PRO A 120 -16.05 24.86 11.89
N ASN A 121 -15.01 24.02 12.05
CA ASN A 121 -14.14 24.00 13.23
C ASN A 121 -14.85 23.68 14.56
N ASP A 122 -16.02 23.05 14.53
CA ASP A 122 -16.71 22.57 15.73
C ASP A 122 -16.26 21.15 16.11
N LEU A 123 -16.78 20.62 17.20
CA LEU A 123 -16.61 19.21 17.56
C LEU A 123 -17.11 18.30 16.44
N LEU A 124 -16.38 17.22 16.19
CA LEU A 124 -16.85 16.15 15.33
C LEU A 124 -17.87 15.31 16.11
N LEU A 125 -19.07 15.15 15.57
CA LEU A 125 -20.16 14.44 16.20
C LEU A 125 -20.42 13.11 15.50
N THR A 126 -20.82 12.07 16.24
CA THR A 126 -21.39 10.84 15.70
C THR A 126 -22.76 11.10 15.09
N SER A 127 -23.30 10.13 14.34
CA SER A 127 -24.67 10.14 13.83
C SER A 127 -25.73 10.38 14.93
N LYS A 128 -25.44 9.99 16.18
CA LYS A 128 -26.29 10.19 17.36
C LYS A 128 -26.10 11.57 18.03
N GLY A 129 -25.18 12.39 17.53
CA GLY A 129 -24.87 13.71 18.08
C GLY A 129 -23.87 13.69 19.24
N THR A 130 -23.25 12.55 19.53
CA THR A 130 -22.23 12.42 20.59
C THR A 130 -20.90 12.97 20.10
N PRO A 131 -20.17 13.79 20.87
CA PRO A 131 -18.83 14.23 20.50
C PRO A 131 -17.86 13.05 20.39
N VAL A 132 -17.15 12.96 19.26
CA VAL A 132 -16.09 11.96 19.00
C VAL A 132 -14.75 12.41 19.61
N THR A 133 -14.57 13.73 19.72
CA THR A 133 -13.33 14.37 20.18
C THR A 133 -13.65 15.37 21.27
N THR A 134 -12.70 15.60 22.18
CA THR A 134 -12.79 16.62 23.22
C THR A 134 -12.36 18.00 22.73
N THR A 135 -11.67 18.06 21.59
CA THR A 135 -11.18 19.28 20.94
C THR A 135 -11.91 19.53 19.64
N ARG A 136 -11.96 20.79 19.22
CA ARG A 136 -12.48 21.19 17.91
C ARG A 136 -11.80 20.43 16.78
N TYR A 137 -12.57 20.03 15.78
CA TYR A 137 -12.05 19.37 14.59
C TYR A 137 -11.82 20.42 13.50
N VAL A 138 -10.55 20.73 13.21
CA VAL A 138 -10.19 21.64 12.12
C VAL A 138 -9.73 20.81 10.92
N ALA A 139 -10.56 20.73 9.88
CA ALA A 139 -10.21 19.98 8.67
C ALA A 139 -8.93 20.53 8.00
N ARG A 140 -8.72 21.85 8.10
CA ARG A 140 -7.58 22.55 7.47
C ARG A 140 -6.21 22.20 8.04
N GLU A 141 -6.17 21.79 9.30
CA GLU A 141 -4.95 21.41 9.99
C GLU A 141 -4.52 19.97 9.67
N ARG A 142 -5.34 19.25 8.87
CA ARG A 142 -5.05 17.86 8.54
C ARG A 142 -3.96 17.77 7.47
N PRO A 143 -3.04 16.80 7.56
CA PRO A 143 -1.96 16.63 6.59
C PRO A 143 -2.44 16.44 5.13
N TRP A 144 -3.67 15.95 4.96
CA TRP A 144 -4.29 15.74 3.66
C TRP A 144 -5.03 16.98 3.10
N TYR A 145 -5.19 18.06 3.87
CA TYR A 145 -5.95 19.24 3.44
C TYR A 145 -5.13 20.21 2.60
N ASN A 146 -3.90 20.51 3.00
CA ASN A 146 -3.00 21.40 2.27
C ASN A 146 -2.06 20.57 1.39
N LEU A 147 -2.57 20.12 0.25
CA LEU A 147 -1.73 19.55 -0.80
C LEU A 147 -1.03 20.69 -1.56
N PRO A 148 0.22 20.52 -2.01
CA PRO A 148 0.92 21.54 -2.80
C PRO A 148 0.10 21.92 -4.04
N ASP A 149 0.06 23.19 -4.39
CA ASP A 149 -0.62 23.66 -5.61
C ASP A 149 -0.15 22.84 -6.82
N LYS A 150 -1.12 22.40 -7.65
CA LYS A 150 -0.98 21.46 -8.78
C LYS A 150 -0.99 19.96 -8.43
N THR A 151 -1.12 19.57 -7.17
CA THR A 151 -1.25 18.15 -6.79
C THR A 151 -2.72 17.75 -6.74
N GLN A 152 -3.25 17.13 -7.80
CA GLN A 152 -4.64 16.67 -7.83
C GLN A 152 -4.86 15.36 -7.07
N LYS A 153 -3.79 14.56 -6.89
CA LYS A 153 -3.81 13.26 -6.24
C LYS A 153 -2.50 13.07 -5.49
N LYS A 154 -2.56 12.84 -4.18
CA LYS A 154 -1.39 12.39 -3.43
C LYS A 154 -1.83 11.36 -2.41
N TRP A 155 -1.25 10.18 -2.55
CA TRP A 155 -1.16 9.23 -1.46
C TRP A 155 -0.40 9.88 -0.29
N SER A 156 -0.77 9.54 0.94
CA SER A 156 -0.05 10.06 2.11
C SER A 156 1.46 9.80 1.98
N GLY A 157 2.32 10.58 2.65
CA GLY A 157 3.78 10.39 2.64
C GLY A 157 4.22 8.94 2.88
N ILE A 158 3.45 8.20 3.68
CA ILE A 158 3.65 6.79 4.03
C ILE A 158 3.43 5.87 2.83
N TYR A 159 2.50 6.23 1.93
CA TYR A 159 2.10 5.43 0.76
C TYR A 159 2.78 5.88 -0.55
N ASN A 160 3.40 7.06 -0.57
CA ASN A 160 4.10 7.60 -1.77
C ASN A 160 5.25 6.71 -2.27
N CYS A 161 5.73 5.77 -1.46
CA CYS A 161 6.81 4.88 -1.84
C CYS A 161 6.32 3.57 -2.49
N HIS A 162 5.02 3.29 -2.46
CA HIS A 162 4.44 2.13 -3.12
C HIS A 162 3.98 2.39 -4.56
N GLY A 163 3.87 3.66 -4.98
CA GLY A 163 3.44 4.05 -6.33
C GLY A 163 4.56 4.18 -7.37
N PHE A 164 5.84 4.06 -6.98
CA PHE A 164 6.97 4.22 -7.91
C PHE A 164 8.06 3.16 -7.68
N PRO A 165 8.40 2.33 -8.69
CA PRO A 165 9.52 1.40 -8.58
C PRO A 165 10.82 2.18 -8.31
N GLY A 166 11.57 1.78 -7.27
CA GLY A 166 12.91 2.31 -6.96
C GLY A 166 13.03 3.32 -5.79
N ARG A 167 11.94 3.71 -5.11
CA ARG A 167 12.05 4.56 -3.90
C ARG A 167 12.03 3.73 -2.61
N LYS A 168 13.10 3.83 -1.81
CA LYS A 168 13.16 3.21 -0.47
C LYS A 168 12.12 3.85 0.45
N CYS A 169 11.18 3.04 0.93
CA CYS A 169 10.26 3.42 1.99
C CYS A 169 11.00 3.40 3.33
N LEU A 170 10.96 4.52 4.08
CA LEU A 170 11.51 4.69 5.43
C LEU A 170 13.03 4.44 5.56
N SER A 171 13.78 5.51 5.85
CA SER A 171 15.03 5.44 6.61
C SER A 171 14.76 5.82 8.05
#